data_AF-B5RPB9-F1
#
_entry.id   AF-B5RPB9-F1
#
_cell.length_a   1.000
_cell.length_b   1.000
_cell.length_c   1.000
_cell.angle_alpha   90.00
_cell.angle_beta   90.00
_cell.angle_gamma   90.00
#
_symmetry.space_group_name_H-M   'P 1'
#
loop_
_entity.id
_entity.type
_entity.pdbx_description
1 polymer ?
#
loop_
_entity_poly.entity_id
_entity_poly.type
_entity_poly.pdbx_seq_one_letter_code
_entity_poly.pdbx_strand_id
1 'polypeptide(L)'
;MYNNYIRRFFMEYMQMEPVITRQMVLNELVKAGINREIADDLSYRYYKNELTTKDLQYLENNFNLKLEILERGLKAEIRELDTKIDTVENNLNIKIDIKFTELDNKIDAKFTELDNKIDVKFNELDNKIDTVRKDMEVNKMELDTKIDIKFNELDTKIDKFASDVKGTFKLHAWMFGTIITINVGIFIALISMLYALFIK
;
A
#
# COMPACT_ATOMS: atom_id res chain seq x y z
N MET A 1 -61.81 22.82 39.66
CA MET A 1 -62.32 22.40 40.99
C MET A 1 -61.20 22.17 42.00
N TYR A 2 -60.17 21.37 41.70
CA TYR A 2 -59.09 21.00 42.64
C TYR A 2 -58.31 22.18 43.27
N ASN A 3 -57.96 23.20 42.46
CA ASN A 3 -57.25 24.39 42.94
C ASN A 3 -58.04 25.23 43.96
N ASN A 4 -59.38 25.23 43.88
CA ASN A 4 -60.23 25.95 44.84
C ASN A 4 -60.32 25.23 46.17
N TYR A 5 -60.28 23.89 46.19
CA TYR A 5 -60.23 23.11 47.43
C TYR A 5 -58.90 23.31 48.15
N ILE A 6 -57.76 23.20 47.45
CA ILE A 6 -56.45 23.41 48.06
C ILE A 6 -56.33 24.84 48.63
N ARG A 7 -56.78 25.84 47.89
CA ARG A 7 -56.75 27.24 48.35
C ARG A 7 -57.66 27.49 49.56
N ARG A 8 -58.84 26.88 49.60
CA ARG A 8 -59.78 26.99 50.73
C ARG A 8 -59.24 26.25 51.97
N PHE A 9 -58.69 25.06 51.78
CA PHE A 9 -58.05 24.27 52.83
C PHE A 9 -56.83 25.00 53.42
N PHE A 10 -55.99 25.63 52.58
CA PHE A 10 -54.86 26.46 53.04
C PHE A 10 -55.31 27.71 53.80
N MET A 11 -56.36 28.39 53.34
CA MET A 11 -56.89 29.59 54.00
C MET A 11 -57.57 29.26 55.34
N GLU A 12 -58.25 28.11 55.42
CA GLU A 12 -58.91 27.62 56.63
C GLU A 12 -57.89 27.12 57.67
N TYR A 13 -56.78 26.50 57.23
CA TYR A 13 -55.64 26.16 58.09
C TYR A 13 -54.87 27.39 58.62
N MET A 14 -54.67 28.44 57.81
CA MET A 14 -54.01 29.67 58.28
C MET A 14 -54.85 30.47 59.29
N GLN A 15 -56.18 30.28 59.33
CA GLN A 15 -57.05 30.95 60.31
C GLN A 15 -57.09 30.25 61.68
N MET A 16 -56.55 29.03 61.78
CA MET A 16 -56.60 28.18 62.98
C MET A 16 -55.34 28.30 63.85
N GLU A 17 -54.29 28.96 63.38
CA GLU A 17 -53.12 29.25 64.22
C GLU A 17 -53.40 30.51 65.07
N PRO A 18 -53.25 30.44 66.40
CA PRO A 18 -53.41 31.64 67.23
C PRO A 18 -52.40 32.70 66.78
N VAL A 19 -52.90 33.83 66.27
CA VAL A 19 -52.05 34.95 65.85
C VAL A 19 -51.39 35.54 67.10
N ILE A 20 -50.15 35.16 67.35
CA ILE A 20 -49.36 35.66 68.47
C ILE A 20 -49.10 37.16 68.23
N THR A 21 -49.75 38.02 69.01
CA THR A 21 -49.58 39.48 68.90
C THR A 21 -48.31 39.94 69.62
N ARG A 22 -47.72 41.08 69.19
CA ARG A 22 -46.58 41.72 69.89
C ARG A 22 -46.82 41.84 71.40
N GLN A 23 -48.02 42.25 71.80
CA GLN A 23 -48.37 42.45 73.21
C GLN A 23 -48.41 41.14 74.00
N MET A 24 -48.88 40.05 73.39
CA MET A 24 -48.86 38.73 74.02
C MET A 24 -47.41 38.28 74.29
N VAL A 25 -46.52 38.45 73.31
CA VAL A 25 -45.09 38.12 73.45
C VAL A 25 -44.42 39.00 74.51
N LEU A 26 -44.66 40.31 74.48
CA LEU A 26 -44.15 41.24 75.48
C LEU A 26 -44.55 40.83 76.91
N ASN A 27 -45.83 40.51 77.11
CA ASN A 27 -46.33 40.11 78.42
C ASN A 27 -45.69 38.81 78.91
N GLU A 28 -45.51 37.81 78.04
CA GLU A 28 -44.86 36.54 78.40
C GLU A 28 -43.35 36.71 78.68
N LEU A 29 -42.64 37.53 77.91
CA LEU A 29 -41.21 37.84 78.16
C LEU A 29 -41.00 38.56 79.50
N VAL A 30 -41.85 39.55 79.82
CA VAL A 30 -41.80 40.25 81.12
C VAL A 30 -42.14 39.31 82.28
N LYS A 31 -43.15 38.43 82.12
CA LYS A 31 -43.48 37.40 83.12
C LYS A 31 -42.32 36.43 83.36
N ALA A 32 -41.54 36.11 82.33
CA ALA A 32 -40.35 35.28 82.44
C ALA A 32 -39.15 35.99 83.11
N GLY A 33 -39.32 37.24 83.56
CA GLY A 33 -38.29 37.99 84.27
C GLY A 33 -37.34 38.79 83.37
N ILE A 34 -37.62 38.90 82.07
CA ILE A 34 -36.83 39.73 81.17
C ILE A 34 -37.15 41.20 81.42
N ASN A 35 -36.11 42.05 81.46
CA ASN A 35 -36.26 43.50 81.60
C ASN A 35 -37.25 44.05 80.55
N ARG A 36 -38.16 44.95 80.96
CA ARG A 36 -39.24 45.46 80.11
C ARG A 36 -38.75 46.11 78.81
N GLU A 37 -37.62 46.82 78.83
CA GLU A 37 -37.04 47.44 77.63
C GLU A 37 -36.52 46.36 76.66
N ILE A 38 -35.85 45.34 77.19
CA ILE A 38 -35.36 44.19 76.41
C ILE A 38 -36.54 43.37 75.87
N ALA A 39 -37.60 43.16 76.65
CA ALA A 39 -38.79 42.45 76.24
C ALA A 39 -39.60 43.20 75.16
N ASP A 40 -39.65 44.53 75.23
CA ASP A 40 -40.33 45.36 74.23
C ASP A 40 -39.63 45.30 72.86
N ASP A 41 -38.29 45.37 72.86
CA ASP A 41 -37.43 45.17 71.67
C ASP A 41 -37.58 43.74 71.11
N LEU A 42 -37.46 42.70 71.95
CA LEU A 42 -37.61 41.31 71.51
C LEU A 42 -39.01 41.00 70.95
N SER A 43 -40.07 41.51 71.59
CA SER A 43 -41.45 41.33 71.11
C SER A 43 -41.67 42.02 69.77
N TYR A 44 -41.05 43.18 69.56
CA TYR A 44 -41.10 43.91 68.29
C TYR A 44 -40.39 43.12 67.18
N ARG A 45 -39.18 42.63 67.46
CA ARG A 45 -38.40 41.80 66.52
C ARG A 45 -39.11 40.50 66.16
N TYR A 46 -39.76 39.87 67.14
CA TYR A 46 -40.59 38.68 66.92
C TYR A 46 -41.79 39.00 66.02
N TYR A 47 -42.55 40.07 66.35
CA TYR A 47 -43.71 40.48 65.56
C TYR A 47 -43.36 40.87 64.12
N LYS A 48 -42.15 41.39 63.90
CA LYS A 48 -41.62 41.75 62.58
C LYS A 48 -40.86 40.61 61.88
N ASN A 49 -40.76 39.43 62.49
CA ASN A 49 -39.97 38.29 62.00
C ASN A 49 -38.50 38.64 61.68
N GLU A 50 -37.93 39.68 62.30
CA GLU A 50 -36.57 40.15 62.01
C GLU A 50 -35.52 39.08 62.35
N LEU A 51 -35.79 38.26 63.37
CA LEU A 51 -34.92 37.15 63.76
C LEU A 51 -34.91 36.04 62.69
N THR A 52 -36.09 35.63 62.23
CA THR A 52 -36.26 34.60 61.19
C THR A 52 -35.63 35.01 59.86
N THR A 53 -35.74 36.28 59.47
CA THR A 53 -35.11 36.77 58.23
C THR A 53 -33.58 36.72 58.28
N LYS A 54 -32.97 36.99 59.44
CA LYS A 54 -31.51 36.93 59.60
C LYS A 54 -30.99 35.50 59.53
N ASP A 55 -31.69 34.56 60.13
CA ASP A 55 -31.34 33.14 60.07
C ASP A 55 -31.45 32.58 58.64
N LEU A 56 -32.49 32.97 57.90
CA LEU A 56 -32.64 32.62 56.49
C LEU A 56 -31.53 33.21 55.61
N GLN A 57 -31.17 34.48 55.82
CA GLN A 57 -30.04 35.11 55.12
C GLN A 57 -28.72 34.42 55.43
N TYR A 58 -28.49 34.02 56.69
CA TYR A 58 -27.31 33.26 57.06
C TYR A 58 -27.25 31.91 56.34
N LEU A 59 -28.38 31.21 56.30
CA LEU A 59 -28.49 29.91 55.64
C LEU A 59 -28.28 30.03 54.12
N GLU A 60 -28.91 31.01 53.48
CA GLU A 60 -28.73 31.35 52.07
C GLU A 60 -27.25 31.62 51.75
N ASN A 61 -26.60 32.49 52.52
CA ASN A 61 -25.18 32.77 52.35
C ASN A 61 -24.31 31.53 52.53
N ASN A 62 -24.60 30.69 53.52
CA ASN A 62 -23.85 29.44 53.75
C ASN A 62 -24.00 28.47 52.58
N PHE A 63 -25.22 28.32 52.04
CA PHE A 63 -25.48 27.45 50.89
C PHE A 63 -24.83 27.99 49.62
N ASN A 64 -24.93 29.29 49.35
CA ASN A 64 -24.29 29.92 48.20
C ASN A 64 -22.78 29.71 48.21
N LEU A 65 -22.13 29.90 49.36
CA LEU A 65 -20.69 29.65 49.52
C LEU A 65 -20.32 28.18 49.26
N LYS A 66 -21.12 27.22 49.78
CA LYS A 66 -20.89 25.79 49.56
C LYS A 66 -21.08 25.41 48.08
N LEU A 67 -22.09 25.98 47.41
CA LEU A 67 -22.33 25.78 45.99
C LEU A 67 -21.18 26.32 45.15
N GLU A 68 -20.67 27.51 45.46
CA GLU A 68 -19.53 28.10 44.76
C GLU A 68 -18.25 27.24 44.91
N ILE A 69 -17.99 26.72 46.12
CA ILE A 69 -16.87 25.81 46.37
C ILE A 69 -17.02 24.52 45.56
N LEU A 70 -18.23 23.94 45.55
CA LEU A 70 -18.52 22.73 44.78
C LEU A 70 -18.34 22.96 43.28
N GLU A 71 -18.86 24.06 42.75
CA GLU A 71 -18.72 24.42 41.34
C GLU A 71 -17.26 24.61 40.94
N ARG A 72 -16.45 25.26 41.79
CA ARG A 72 -15.00 25.39 41.58
C ARG A 72 -14.30 24.04 41.58
N GLY A 73 -14.65 23.15 42.52
CA GLY A 73 -14.09 21.79 42.60
C GLY A 73 -14.38 20.99 41.34
N LEU A 74 -15.65 20.95 40.91
CA LEU A 74 -16.06 20.27 39.69
C LEU A 74 -15.37 20.85 38.43
N LYS A 75 -15.27 22.17 38.32
CA LYS A 75 -14.53 22.81 37.21
C LYS A 75 -13.04 22.47 37.22
N ALA A 76 -12.43 22.25 38.38
CA ALA A 76 -11.04 21.83 38.46
C ALA A 76 -10.87 20.37 38.01
N GLU A 77 -11.75 19.47 38.48
CA GLU A 77 -11.74 18.06 38.07
C GLU A 77 -11.97 17.88 36.57
N ILE A 78 -12.91 18.63 35.98
CA ILE A 78 -13.16 18.61 34.53
C ILE A 78 -11.91 19.02 33.75
N ARG A 79 -11.23 20.10 34.16
CA ARG A 79 -9.98 20.53 33.50
C ARG A 79 -8.86 19.50 33.64
N GLU A 80 -8.77 18.82 34.78
CA GLU A 80 -7.79 17.75 34.97
C GLU A 80 -8.11 16.56 34.05
N LEU A 81 -9.38 16.20 33.90
CA LEU A 81 -9.81 15.16 32.96
C LEU A 81 -9.52 15.55 31.51
N ASP A 82 -9.82 16.78 31.10
CA ASP A 82 -9.50 17.29 29.75
C ASP A 82 -7.99 17.15 29.47
N THR A 83 -7.15 17.58 30.43
CA THR A 83 -5.69 17.46 30.31
C THR A 83 -5.22 16.00 30.18
N LYS A 84 -5.85 15.08 30.92
CA LYS A 84 -5.55 13.64 30.83
C LYS A 84 -5.98 13.07 29.48
N ILE A 85 -7.14 13.48 28.96
CA ILE A 85 -7.64 13.07 27.65
C ILE A 85 -6.67 13.54 26.55
N ASP A 86 -6.29 14.82 26.55
CA ASP A 86 -5.32 15.38 25.60
C ASP A 86 -3.99 14.63 25.64
N THR A 87 -3.53 14.27 26.84
CA THR A 87 -2.29 13.50 27.02
C THR A 87 -2.41 12.09 26.43
N VAL A 88 -3.54 11.42 26.64
CA VAL A 88 -3.79 10.08 26.08
C VAL A 88 -3.90 10.14 24.57
N GLU A 89 -4.61 11.11 24.02
CA GLU A 89 -4.76 11.32 22.57
C GLU A 89 -3.41 11.55 21.89
N ASN A 90 -2.59 12.46 22.44
CA ASN A 90 -1.25 12.71 21.92
C ASN A 90 -0.36 11.46 21.96
N ASN A 91 -0.41 10.69 23.05
CA ASN A 91 0.35 9.44 23.16
C ASN A 91 -0.13 8.37 22.16
N LEU A 92 -1.43 8.30 21.87
CA LEU A 92 -1.98 7.40 20.86
C LEU A 92 -1.55 7.82 19.45
N ASN A 93 -1.63 9.11 19.13
CA ASN A 93 -1.18 9.65 17.84
C ASN A 93 0.30 9.33 17.60
N ILE A 94 1.18 9.58 18.57
CA ILE A 94 2.61 9.23 18.47
C ILE A 94 2.80 7.72 18.24
N LYS A 95 2.08 6.86 18.95
CA LYS A 95 2.17 5.40 18.75
C LYS A 95 1.71 4.98 17.36
N ILE A 96 0.67 5.62 16.83
CA ILE A 96 0.15 5.37 15.49
C ILE A 96 1.19 5.79 14.44
N ASP A 97 1.77 6.98 14.56
CA ASP A 97 2.80 7.49 13.64
C ASP A 97 4.04 6.59 13.60
N ILE A 98 4.48 6.11 14.76
CA ILE A 98 5.58 5.13 14.86
C ILE A 98 5.21 3.84 14.12
N LYS A 99 3.99 3.34 14.28
CA LYS A 99 3.54 2.11 13.62
C LYS A 99 3.43 2.27 12.11
N PHE A 100 2.98 3.41 11.61
CA PHE A 100 3.00 3.71 10.18
C PHE A 100 4.43 3.74 9.65
N THR A 101 5.34 4.45 10.31
CA THR A 101 6.76 4.50 9.93
C THR A 101 7.41 3.11 9.92
N GLU A 102 7.10 2.25 10.90
CA GLU A 102 7.57 0.85 10.92
C GLU A 102 7.03 0.03 9.74
N LEU A 103 5.78 0.26 9.34
CA LEU A 103 5.16 -0.42 8.20
C LEU A 103 5.75 0.05 6.87
N ASP A 104 5.92 1.35 6.67
CA ASP A 104 6.54 1.93 5.48
C ASP A 104 7.95 1.36 5.28
N ASN A 105 8.78 1.37 6.33
CA ASN A 105 10.11 0.78 6.29
C ASN A 105 10.11 -0.72 5.93
N LYS A 106 9.11 -1.49 6.40
CA LYS A 106 8.97 -2.91 6.03
C LYS A 106 8.56 -3.09 4.58
N ILE A 107 7.71 -2.21 4.07
CA ILE A 107 7.28 -2.21 2.67
C ILE A 107 8.47 -1.90 1.76
N ASP A 108 9.23 -0.85 2.06
CA ASP A 108 10.43 -0.47 1.29
C ASP A 108 11.48 -1.58 1.26
N ALA A 109 11.71 -2.24 2.40
CA ALA A 109 12.61 -3.39 2.47
C ALA A 109 12.12 -4.56 1.59
N LYS A 110 10.81 -4.80 1.52
CA LYS A 110 10.23 -5.84 0.67
C LYS A 110 10.29 -5.52 -0.81
N PHE A 111 10.09 -4.26 -1.19
CA PHE A 111 10.32 -3.80 -2.56
C PHE A 111 11.78 -4.00 -2.97
N THR A 112 12.73 -3.56 -2.15
CA THR A 112 14.16 -3.75 -2.39
C THR A 112 14.53 -5.24 -2.54
N GLU A 113 13.95 -6.12 -1.71
CA GLU A 113 14.16 -7.57 -1.83
C GLU A 113 13.63 -8.13 -3.16
N LEU A 114 12.48 -7.64 -3.63
CA LEU A 114 11.87 -8.06 -4.89
C LEU A 114 12.67 -7.56 -6.10
N ASP A 115 13.10 -6.30 -6.09
CA ASP A 115 13.92 -5.72 -7.17
C ASP A 115 15.23 -6.50 -7.33
N ASN A 116 15.92 -6.80 -6.23
CA ASN A 116 17.12 -7.63 -6.26
C ASN A 116 16.86 -9.04 -6.83
N LYS A 117 15.73 -9.66 -6.51
CA LYS A 117 15.36 -10.96 -7.07
C LYS A 117 15.08 -10.88 -8.57
N ILE A 118 14.46 -9.79 -9.02
CA ILE A 118 14.19 -9.54 -10.44
C ILE A 118 15.51 -9.36 -11.19
N ASP A 119 16.43 -8.54 -10.67
CA ASP A 119 17.74 -8.32 -11.28
C ASP A 119 18.54 -9.62 -11.42
N VAL A 120 18.55 -10.47 -10.39
CA VAL A 120 19.18 -11.80 -10.45
C VAL A 120 18.55 -12.65 -11.56
N LYS A 121 17.22 -12.66 -11.69
CA LYS A 121 16.52 -13.43 -12.72
C LYS A 121 16.79 -12.91 -14.13
N PHE A 122 16.89 -11.60 -14.31
CA PHE A 122 17.31 -11.01 -15.59
C PHE A 122 18.74 -11.43 -15.97
N ASN A 123 19.69 -11.32 -15.03
CA ASN A 123 21.07 -11.75 -15.27
C ASN A 123 21.17 -13.26 -15.59
N GLU A 124 20.39 -14.11 -14.92
CA GLU A 124 20.30 -15.54 -15.25
C GLU A 124 19.77 -15.78 -16.67
N LEU A 125 18.78 -15.01 -17.12
CA LEU A 125 18.21 -15.09 -18.47
C LEU A 125 19.21 -14.61 -19.52
N ASP A 126 19.88 -13.49 -19.31
CA ASP A 126 20.90 -12.96 -20.22
C ASP A 126 22.03 -13.98 -20.43
N ASN A 127 22.51 -14.60 -19.35
CA ASN A 127 23.53 -15.66 -19.44
C ASN A 127 23.05 -16.88 -20.25
N LYS A 128 21.78 -17.27 -20.12
CA LYS A 128 21.19 -18.36 -20.93
C LYS A 128 21.10 -17.97 -22.40
N ILE A 129 20.68 -16.74 -22.70
CA ILE A 129 20.60 -16.22 -24.07
C ILE A 129 22.00 -16.20 -24.70
N ASP A 130 23.01 -15.74 -23.97
CA ASP A 130 24.40 -15.73 -24.45
C ASP A 130 24.94 -17.14 -24.73
N THR A 131 24.59 -18.10 -23.90
CA THR A 131 24.96 -19.52 -24.12
C THR A 131 24.32 -20.05 -25.40
N VAL A 132 23.00 -19.85 -25.57
CA VAL A 132 22.28 -20.28 -26.78
C VAL A 132 22.86 -19.61 -28.04
N ARG A 133 23.22 -18.33 -27.96
CA ARG A 133 23.84 -17.61 -29.08
C ARG A 133 25.18 -18.23 -29.48
N LYS A 134 26.03 -18.57 -28.51
CA LYS A 134 27.32 -19.25 -28.77
C LYS A 134 27.11 -20.63 -29.39
N ASP A 135 26.16 -21.42 -28.88
CA ASP A 135 25.85 -22.73 -29.43
C ASP A 135 25.36 -22.63 -30.89
N MET A 136 24.54 -21.60 -31.20
CA MET A 136 24.11 -21.32 -32.57
C MET A 136 25.27 -20.91 -33.49
N GLU A 137 26.20 -20.09 -33.02
CA GLU A 137 27.41 -19.73 -33.77
C GLU A 137 28.29 -20.95 -34.07
N VAL A 138 28.48 -21.83 -33.09
CA VAL A 138 29.22 -23.10 -33.28
C VAL A 138 28.53 -24.00 -34.31
N ASN A 139 27.21 -24.21 -34.17
CA ASN A 139 26.43 -25.03 -35.11
C ASN A 139 26.51 -24.49 -36.54
N LYS A 140 26.51 -23.15 -36.70
CA LYS A 140 26.69 -22.51 -38.01
C LYS A 140 28.08 -22.81 -38.59
N MET A 141 29.14 -22.65 -37.82
CA MET A 141 30.51 -22.97 -38.27
C MET A 141 30.68 -24.44 -38.66
N GLU A 142 30.10 -25.36 -37.88
CA GLU A 142 30.11 -26.78 -38.21
C GLU A 142 29.36 -27.08 -39.52
N LEU A 143 28.24 -26.40 -39.75
CA LEU A 143 27.48 -26.55 -40.99
C LEU A 143 28.27 -26.01 -42.19
N ASP A 144 28.86 -24.84 -42.08
CA ASP A 144 29.72 -24.24 -43.11
C ASP A 144 30.89 -25.19 -43.44
N THR A 145 31.55 -25.76 -42.42
CA THR A 145 32.64 -26.74 -42.61
C THR A 145 32.16 -28.00 -43.34
N LYS A 146 30.98 -28.54 -42.99
CA LYS A 146 30.40 -29.71 -43.66
C LYS A 146 30.06 -29.42 -45.13
N ILE A 147 29.55 -28.21 -45.40
CA ILE A 147 29.25 -27.75 -46.76
C ILE A 147 30.54 -27.67 -47.58
N ASP A 148 31.60 -27.05 -47.06
CA ASP A 148 32.90 -26.96 -47.74
C ASP A 148 33.49 -28.34 -48.07
N ILE A 149 33.42 -29.29 -47.12
CA ILE A 149 33.86 -30.68 -47.37
C ILE A 149 33.07 -31.30 -48.51
N LYS A 150 31.74 -31.14 -48.53
CA LYS A 150 30.88 -31.71 -49.58
C LYS A 150 31.12 -31.06 -50.95
N PHE A 151 31.40 -29.76 -50.99
CA PHE A 151 31.81 -29.07 -52.22
C PHE A 151 33.15 -29.61 -52.74
N ASN A 152 34.17 -29.72 -51.90
CA ASN A 152 35.47 -30.27 -52.29
C ASN A 152 35.38 -31.74 -52.78
N GLU A 153 34.56 -32.56 -52.12
CA GLU A 153 34.27 -33.93 -52.58
C GLU A 153 33.61 -33.94 -53.97
N LEU A 154 32.71 -33.00 -54.23
CA LEU A 154 32.03 -32.88 -55.53
C LEU A 154 33.01 -32.40 -56.61
N ASP A 155 33.81 -31.38 -56.34
CA ASP A 155 34.84 -30.88 -57.26
C ASP A 155 35.81 -32.00 -57.65
N THR A 156 36.28 -32.78 -56.68
CA THR A 156 37.15 -33.94 -56.95
C THR A 156 36.49 -34.97 -57.86
N LYS A 157 35.18 -35.23 -57.69
CA LYS A 157 34.42 -36.15 -58.56
C LYS A 157 34.26 -35.59 -59.96
N ILE A 158 34.01 -34.29 -60.09
CA ILE A 158 33.90 -33.58 -61.37
C ILE A 158 35.23 -33.61 -62.12
N ASP A 159 36.34 -33.31 -61.45
CA ASP A 159 37.69 -33.35 -62.03
C ASP A 159 38.05 -34.74 -62.54
N LYS A 160 37.74 -35.78 -61.74
CA LYS A 160 37.93 -37.17 -62.15
C LYS A 160 37.11 -37.50 -63.40
N PHE A 161 35.82 -37.15 -63.42
CA PHE A 161 34.95 -37.38 -64.57
C PHE A 161 35.47 -36.65 -65.83
N ALA A 162 35.88 -35.38 -65.69
CA ALA A 162 36.44 -34.61 -66.79
C ALA A 162 37.73 -35.24 -67.34
N SER A 163 38.61 -35.74 -66.46
CA SER A 163 39.83 -36.46 -66.84
C SER A 163 39.51 -37.76 -67.58
N ASP A 164 38.58 -38.57 -67.07
CA ASP A 164 38.16 -39.83 -67.67
C ASP A 164 37.58 -39.58 -69.08
N VAL A 165 36.67 -38.61 -69.22
CA VAL A 165 36.08 -38.20 -70.50
C VAL A 165 37.17 -37.73 -71.48
N LYS A 166 38.10 -36.87 -71.04
CA LYS A 166 39.21 -36.41 -71.88
C LYS A 166 40.12 -37.56 -72.33
N GLY A 167 40.38 -38.52 -71.44
CA GLY A 167 41.12 -39.74 -71.76
C GLY A 167 40.44 -40.56 -72.86
N THR A 168 39.12 -40.78 -72.74
CA THR A 168 38.36 -41.49 -73.77
C THR A 168 38.38 -40.76 -75.11
N PHE A 169 38.18 -39.43 -75.15
CA PHE A 169 38.26 -38.66 -76.39
C PHE A 169 39.63 -38.75 -77.06
N LYS A 170 40.72 -38.68 -76.28
CA LYS A 170 42.09 -38.84 -76.81
C LYS A 170 42.28 -40.23 -77.45
N LEU A 171 41.79 -41.28 -76.81
CA LEU A 171 41.86 -42.64 -77.34
C LEU A 171 41.06 -42.75 -78.65
N HIS A 172 39.83 -42.25 -78.68
CA HIS A 172 39.00 -42.24 -79.90
C HIS A 172 39.66 -41.43 -81.03
N ALA A 173 40.22 -40.24 -80.72
CA ALA A 173 40.94 -39.44 -81.71
C ALA A 173 42.16 -40.17 -82.26
N TRP A 174 42.92 -40.87 -81.41
CA TRP A 174 44.04 -41.70 -81.84
C TRP A 174 43.58 -42.87 -82.74
N MET A 175 42.52 -43.59 -82.35
CA MET A 175 41.93 -44.67 -83.14
C MET A 175 41.40 -44.18 -84.50
N PHE A 176 40.73 -43.03 -84.56
CA PHE A 176 40.29 -42.46 -85.83
C PHE A 176 41.48 -42.06 -86.71
N GLY A 177 42.55 -41.53 -86.12
CA GLY A 177 43.79 -41.25 -86.86
C GLY A 177 44.39 -42.48 -87.54
N THR A 178 44.43 -43.63 -86.84
CA THR A 178 44.95 -44.88 -87.42
C THR A 178 44.00 -45.44 -88.49
N ILE A 179 42.69 -45.41 -88.25
CA ILE A 179 41.67 -45.82 -89.21
C ILE A 179 41.76 -44.98 -90.50
N ILE A 180 41.84 -43.65 -90.38
CA ILE A 180 41.98 -42.74 -91.54
C ILE A 180 43.26 -43.07 -92.31
N THR A 181 44.40 -43.22 -91.62
CA THR A 181 45.69 -43.52 -92.25
C THR A 181 45.67 -44.83 -93.04
N ILE A 182 45.07 -45.89 -92.47
CA ILE A 182 44.92 -47.20 -93.13
C ILE A 182 44.04 -47.04 -94.40
N ASN A 183 42.88 -46.38 -94.27
CA ASN A 183 41.97 -46.20 -95.41
C ASN A 183 42.59 -45.38 -96.55
N VAL A 184 43.32 -44.30 -96.24
CA VAL A 184 44.06 -43.51 -97.24
C VAL A 184 45.13 -44.37 -97.92
N GLY A 185 45.89 -45.16 -97.17
CA GLY A 185 46.91 -46.06 -97.71
C GLY A 185 46.33 -47.10 -98.68
N ILE A 186 45.22 -47.75 -98.31
CA ILE A 186 44.51 -48.69 -99.18
C ILE A 186 44.04 -48.00 -100.46
N PHE A 187 43.46 -46.80 -100.35
CA PHE A 187 42.97 -46.04 -101.51
C PHE A 187 44.08 -45.69 -102.51
N ILE A 188 45.25 -45.24 -102.01
CA ILE A 188 46.43 -44.97 -102.85
C ILE A 188 46.93 -46.25 -103.54
N ALA A 189 47.00 -47.37 -102.82
CA ALA A 189 47.41 -48.65 -103.39
C ALA A 189 46.45 -49.11 -104.50
N LEU A 190 45.13 -48.97 -104.31
CA LEU A 190 44.13 -49.29 -105.32
C LEU A 190 44.23 -48.40 -106.57
N ILE A 191 44.43 -47.08 -106.40
CA ILE A 191 44.68 -46.17 -107.53
C ILE A 191 45.93 -46.60 -108.30
N SER A 192 46.98 -46.99 -107.58
CA SER A 192 48.25 -47.40 -108.18
C SER A 192 48.09 -48.68 -109.00
N MET A 193 47.31 -49.65 -108.51
CA MET A 193 46.95 -50.87 -109.27
C MET A 193 46.10 -50.54 -110.51
N LEU A 194 45.12 -49.64 -110.38
CA LEU A 194 44.28 -49.21 -111.50
C LEU A 194 45.13 -48.55 -112.60
N TYR A 195 46.03 -47.64 -112.22
CA TYR A 195 46.96 -46.98 -113.14
C TYR A 195 47.86 -47.99 -113.86
N ALA A 196 48.37 -49.01 -113.15
CA ALA A 196 49.16 -50.08 -113.74
C ALA A 196 48.38 -50.95 -114.75
N LEU A 197 47.06 -51.10 -114.57
CA LEU A 197 46.19 -51.82 -115.52
C LEU A 197 45.93 -51.03 -116.80
N PHE A 198 45.89 -49.70 -116.75
CA PHE A 198 45.58 -48.83 -117.90
C PHE A 198 46.80 -48.37 -118.72
N ILE A 199 48.03 -48.64 -118.27
CA ILE A 199 49.29 -48.26 -118.96
C ILE A 199 49.97 -49.44 -119.70
N LYS A 200 49.29 -50.58 -119.80
CA LYS A 200 49.61 -51.62 -120.80
C LYS A 200 48.88 -51.35 -122.10
#